data_AF-H6RGS8-F1
#
_entry.id   AF-H6RGS8-F1
#
_cell.length_a   1.000
_cell.length_b   1.000
_cell.length_c   1.000
_cell.angle_alpha   90.00
_cell.angle_beta   90.00
_cell.angle_gamma   90.00
#
_symmetry.space_group_name_H-M   'P 1'
#
loop_
_entity.id
_entity.type
_entity.pdbx_description
1 polymer ?
#
loop_
_entity_poly.entity_id
_entity_poly.type
_entity_poly.pdbx_seq_one_letter_code
_entity_poly.pdbx_strand_id
1 'polypeptide(L)'
;MKTIILLLTTVISFTMLSPEISIAKKEVLTETLTFDAYEGGYFFFTNEQQEPLILVSDSQASISLKKLRTNEVTGEKFKVKYKSTATEGETSNQGLLLHVILD
;
A
#
# COMPACT_ATOMS: atom_id res chain seq x y z
N MET A 1 23.32 58.01 19.35
CA MET A 1 23.51 56.84 20.24
C MET A 1 23.37 55.58 19.41
N LYS A 2 24.18 54.57 19.72
CA LYS A 2 24.52 53.40 18.89
C LYS A 2 23.45 52.31 19.00
N THR A 3 23.09 51.65 17.89
CA THR A 3 22.33 50.38 17.92
C THR A 3 22.52 49.64 16.59
N ILE A 4 23.53 48.77 16.51
CA ILE A 4 23.50 47.29 16.61
C ILE A 4 22.94 46.61 15.34
N ILE A 5 23.87 46.08 14.54
CA ILE A 5 23.62 45.16 13.42
C ILE A 5 23.47 43.76 14.02
N LEU A 6 22.30 43.13 13.87
CA LEU A 6 22.11 41.71 14.21
C LEU A 6 22.57 40.86 13.02
N LEU A 7 23.67 40.12 13.18
CA LEU A 7 24.02 39.01 12.29
C LEU A 7 23.10 37.82 12.61
N LEU A 8 22.34 37.38 11.62
CA LEU A 8 21.65 36.09 11.65
C LEU A 8 22.64 35.00 11.23
N THR A 9 23.19 34.24 12.19
CA THR A 9 23.94 33.02 11.89
C THR A 9 22.99 31.82 11.89
N THR A 10 22.55 31.39 10.71
CA THR A 10 21.81 30.15 10.54
C THR A 10 22.78 28.96 10.62
N VAL A 11 22.65 28.18 11.69
CA VAL A 11 23.34 26.90 11.85
C VAL A 11 22.56 25.87 11.02
N ILE A 12 23.08 25.53 9.83
CA ILE A 12 22.51 24.44 9.02
C ILE A 12 23.04 23.12 9.60
N SER A 13 22.29 22.54 10.54
CA SER A 13 22.53 21.18 11.02
C SER A 13 22.05 20.20 9.95
N PHE A 14 22.98 19.69 9.13
CA PHE A 14 22.72 18.53 8.29
C PHE A 14 22.69 17.28 9.17
N THR A 15 21.50 16.88 9.61
CA THR A 15 21.32 15.53 10.16
C THR A 15 21.32 14.55 8.98
N MET A 16 22.42 13.81 8.81
CA MET A 16 22.42 12.61 7.98
C MET A 16 21.42 11.62 8.57
N LEU A 17 20.25 11.53 7.96
CA LEU A 17 19.33 10.43 8.19
C LEU A 17 19.97 9.20 7.56
N SER A 18 20.53 8.32 8.39
CA SER A 18 20.90 6.97 7.96
C SER A 18 19.66 6.31 7.35
N PRO A 19 19.77 5.62 6.21
CA PRO A 19 18.67 4.85 5.68
C PRO A 19 18.36 3.74 6.68
N GLU A 20 17.18 3.83 7.29
CA GLU A 20 16.65 2.75 8.11
C GLU A 20 16.43 1.56 7.18
N ILE A 21 17.30 0.56 7.30
CA ILE A 21 17.12 -0.73 6.63
C ILE A 21 15.92 -1.38 7.32
N SER A 22 14.73 -1.13 6.77
CA SER A 22 13.50 -1.76 7.21
C SER A 22 13.60 -3.26 6.93
N ILE A 23 13.85 -4.04 7.98
CA ILE A 23 13.76 -5.49 7.93
C ILE A 23 12.30 -5.80 7.62
N ALA A 24 12.01 -6.25 6.39
CA ALA A 24 10.68 -6.52 5.87
C ALA A 24 9.91 -7.48 6.80
N LYS A 25 9.22 -6.90 7.77
CA LYS A 25 8.26 -7.61 8.61
C LYS A 25 7.10 -7.95 7.68
N LYS A 26 6.69 -9.22 7.63
CA LYS A 26 5.48 -9.66 6.92
C LYS A 26 4.28 -8.96 7.54
N GLU A 27 3.99 -7.75 7.06
CA GLU A 27 3.02 -6.85 7.65
C GLU A 27 1.64 -7.16 7.08
N VAL A 28 0.66 -7.24 7.98
CA VAL A 28 -0.75 -7.30 7.59
C VAL A 28 -1.23 -5.88 7.51
N LEU A 29 -1.56 -5.45 6.29
CA LEU A 29 -1.96 -4.11 5.96
C LEU A 29 -3.48 -4.05 5.80
N THR A 30 -4.05 -2.87 6.03
CA THR A 30 -5.47 -2.59 5.77
C THR A 30 -5.57 -1.20 5.17
N GLU A 31 -5.99 -1.15 3.92
CA GLU A 31 -5.98 0.07 3.10
C GLU A 31 -7.31 0.22 2.35
N THR A 32 -7.69 1.44 2.02
CA THR A 32 -8.79 1.69 1.08
C THR A 32 -8.23 1.66 -0.33
N LEU A 33 -8.70 0.70 -1.12
CA LEU A 33 -8.22 0.44 -2.48
C LEU A 33 -9.38 0.48 -3.47
N THR A 34 -9.12 0.99 -4.67
CA THR A 34 -10.06 0.90 -5.79
C THR A 34 -9.87 -0.45 -6.47
N PHE A 35 -10.95 -1.18 -6.71
CA PHE A 35 -10.89 -2.45 -7.44
C PHE A 35 -10.88 -2.21 -8.95
N ASP A 36 -9.87 -2.72 -9.64
CA ASP A 36 -9.72 -2.51 -11.08
C ASP A 36 -10.22 -3.72 -11.87
N ALA A 37 -9.76 -4.93 -11.52
CA ALA A 37 -10.12 -6.15 -12.22
C ALA A 37 -9.80 -7.42 -11.43
N TYR A 38 -10.41 -8.52 -11.86
CA TYR A 38 -10.05 -9.88 -11.55
C TYR A 38 -9.77 -10.63 -12.86
N GLU A 39 -8.55 -11.16 -12.98
CA GLU A 39 -8.10 -11.92 -14.16
C GLU A 39 -7.10 -12.99 -13.74
N GLY A 40 -7.24 -14.22 -14.27
CA GLY A 40 -6.23 -15.28 -14.09
C GLY A 40 -5.95 -15.69 -12.64
N GLY A 41 -6.86 -15.39 -11.69
CA GLY A 41 -6.65 -15.65 -10.26
C GLY A 41 -6.07 -14.47 -9.47
N TYR A 42 -5.78 -13.36 -10.14
CA TYR A 42 -5.24 -12.13 -9.55
C TYR A 42 -6.34 -11.08 -9.37
N PHE A 43 -6.27 -10.36 -8.25
CA PHE A 43 -7.09 -9.19 -7.97
C PHE A 43 -6.22 -7.94 -8.13
N PHE A 44 -6.63 -7.06 -9.03
CA PHE A 44 -5.95 -5.81 -9.35
C PHE A 44 -6.64 -4.68 -8.60
N PHE A 45 -5.84 -3.87 -7.93
CA PHE A 45 -6.28 -2.71 -7.18
C PHE A 45 -5.37 -1.52 -7.44
N THR A 46 -5.92 -0.33 -7.21
CA THR A 46 -5.17 0.93 -7.23
C THR A 46 -5.34 1.64 -5.88
N ASN A 47 -4.22 2.02 -5.25
CA ASN A 47 -4.24 2.75 -3.97
C ASN A 47 -4.54 4.25 -4.18
N GLU A 48 -4.60 5.01 -3.08
CA GLU A 48 -4.88 6.46 -3.15
C GLU A 48 -3.79 7.25 -3.89
N GLN A 49 -2.56 6.73 -3.91
CA GLN A 49 -1.41 7.30 -4.61
C GLN A 49 -1.35 6.92 -6.09
N GLN A 50 -2.38 6.24 -6.62
CA GLN A 50 -2.45 5.73 -8.00
C GLN A 50 -1.41 4.66 -8.32
N GLU A 51 -0.91 3.95 -7.30
CA GLU A 51 0.02 2.84 -7.48
C GLU A 51 -0.75 1.52 -7.57
N PRO A 52 -0.36 0.63 -8.51
CA PRO A 52 -1.01 -0.65 -8.67
C PRO A 52 -0.61 -1.64 -7.56
N LEU A 53 -1.59 -2.40 -7.10
CA LEU A 53 -1.44 -3.48 -6.15
C LEU A 53 -2.12 -4.75 -6.68
N ILE A 54 -1.33 -5.82 -6.83
CA ILE A 54 -1.79 -7.12 -7.31
C ILE A 54 -1.79 -8.10 -6.15
N LEU A 55 -2.97 -8.63 -5.81
CA LEU A 55 -3.15 -9.56 -4.71
C LEU A 55 -3.68 -10.90 -5.21
N VAL A 56 -3.30 -11.98 -4.53
CA VAL A 56 -3.89 -13.31 -4.74
C VAL A 56 -4.65 -13.75 -3.50
N SER A 57 -5.80 -14.38 -3.69
CA SER A 57 -6.58 -14.95 -2.59
C SER A 57 -5.94 -16.24 -2.12
N ASP A 58 -5.80 -16.44 -0.80
CA ASP A 58 -5.68 -17.81 -0.29
C ASP A 58 -7.03 -18.54 -0.45
N SER A 59 -7.02 -19.87 -0.37
CA SER A 59 -8.25 -20.67 -0.51
C SER A 59 -9.25 -20.50 0.65
N GLN A 60 -8.89 -19.73 1.68
CA GLN A 60 -9.68 -19.45 2.89
C GLN A 60 -10.24 -18.03 2.91
N ALA A 61 -9.89 -17.17 1.95
CA ALA A 61 -10.36 -15.80 1.92
C ALA A 61 -11.89 -15.75 1.80
N SER A 62 -12.48 -14.88 2.60
CA SER A 62 -13.92 -14.84 2.87
C SER A 62 -14.79 -14.74 1.60
N ILE A 63 -16.02 -15.25 1.72
CA ILE A 63 -17.09 -15.38 0.71
C ILE A 63 -17.39 -14.06 -0.05
N SER A 64 -16.94 -12.91 0.46
CA SER A 64 -17.08 -11.57 -0.12
C SER A 64 -16.39 -11.36 -1.49
N LEU A 65 -15.58 -12.31 -1.98
CA LEU A 65 -14.88 -12.18 -3.27
C LEU A 65 -15.76 -12.44 -4.50
N LYS A 66 -17.00 -12.89 -4.36
CA LYS A 66 -17.82 -13.28 -5.53
C LYS A 66 -18.02 -12.13 -6.53
N LYS A 67 -18.38 -10.93 -6.06
CA LYS A 67 -18.59 -9.75 -6.90
C LYS A 67 -17.30 -9.25 -7.57
N LEU A 68 -16.19 -9.33 -6.85
CA LEU A 68 -14.85 -9.00 -7.37
C LEU A 68 -14.48 -9.98 -8.49
N ARG A 69 -14.72 -11.27 -8.30
CA ARG A 69 -14.44 -12.31 -9.32
C ARG A 69 -15.27 -12.18 -10.60
N THR A 70 -16.43 -11.52 -10.54
CA THR A 70 -17.26 -11.24 -11.73
C THR A 70 -17.01 -9.87 -12.34
N ASN A 71 -16.08 -9.07 -11.80
CA ASN A 71 -15.81 -7.69 -12.22
C ASN A 71 -17.04 -6.75 -12.18
N GLU A 72 -18.08 -7.09 -11.41
CA GLU A 72 -19.31 -6.28 -11.31
C GLU A 72 -19.10 -4.92 -10.61
N VAL A 73 -18.03 -4.82 -9.83
CA VAL A 73 -17.73 -3.70 -8.93
C VAL A 73 -16.44 -2.97 -9.29
N THR A 74 -16.00 -3.07 -10.54
CA THR A 74 -14.84 -2.33 -11.05
C THR A 74 -15.04 -0.82 -10.86
N GLY A 75 -14.02 -0.15 -10.31
CA GLY A 75 -14.03 1.26 -9.95
C GLY A 75 -14.58 1.55 -8.53
N GLU A 76 -15.14 0.55 -7.84
CA GLU A 76 -15.58 0.72 -6.45
C GLU A 76 -14.39 0.67 -5.48
N LYS A 77 -14.52 1.40 -4.37
CA LYS A 77 -13.53 1.42 -3.28
C LYS A 77 -13.90 0.42 -2.20
N PHE A 78 -12.87 -0.24 -1.67
CA PHE A 78 -13.01 -1.23 -0.62
C PHE A 78 -11.94 -1.03 0.44
N LYS A 79 -12.29 -1.31 1.69
CA LYS A 79 -11.29 -1.55 2.73
C LYS A 79 -10.76 -2.97 2.56
N VAL A 80 -9.53 -3.08 2.08
CA VAL A 80 -8.85 -4.34 1.74
C VAL A 80 -7.83 -4.66 2.82
N LYS A 81 -7.97 -5.85 3.41
CA LYS A 81 -6.97 -6.42 4.34
C LYS A 81 -6.14 -7.46 3.61
N TYR A 82 -4.84 -7.27 3.60
CA TYR A 82 -3.92 -8.16 2.91
C TYR A 82 -2.63 -8.35 3.70
N LYS A 83 -1.94 -9.46 3.44
CA LYS A 83 -0.60 -9.70 3.96
C LYS A 83 0.40 -9.38 2.86
N SER A 84 1.22 -8.36 3.07
CA SER A 84 2.30 -8.06 2.14
C SER A 84 3.29 -9.23 2.16
N THR A 85 3.63 -9.72 0.97
CA THR A 85 4.64 -10.78 0.81
C THR A 85 5.96 -10.23 0.30
N ALA A 86 6.14 -8.89 0.32
CA ALA A 86 7.31 -8.13 -0.14
C ALA A 86 8.58 -8.98 -0.15
N THR A 87 8.77 -9.66 -1.27
CA THR A 87 10.02 -10.30 -1.64
C THR A 87 10.31 -9.61 -2.95
N GLU A 88 11.16 -8.59 -2.89
CA GLU A 88 11.60 -7.88 -4.09
C GLU A 88 12.11 -8.92 -5.09
N GLY A 89 11.41 -9.07 -6.22
CA GLY A 89 12.00 -9.64 -7.44
C GLY A 89 11.42 -10.93 -8.03
N GLU A 90 10.53 -11.71 -7.38
CA GLU A 90 10.25 -13.07 -7.91
C GLU A 90 8.77 -13.46 -8.14
N THR A 91 7.77 -12.63 -7.81
CA THR A 91 6.36 -13.02 -7.99
C THR A 91 5.51 -11.94 -8.64
N SER A 92 4.61 -12.33 -9.55
CA SER A 92 3.62 -11.45 -10.20
C SER A 92 2.54 -10.87 -9.26
N ASN A 93 2.63 -11.14 -7.95
CA ASN A 93 1.74 -10.61 -6.92
C ASN A 93 2.55 -9.99 -5.78
N GLN A 94 1.96 -9.00 -5.13
CA GLN A 94 2.55 -8.21 -4.05
C GLN A 94 2.04 -8.64 -2.66
N GLY A 95 1.05 -9.54 -2.60
CA GLY A 95 0.52 -10.01 -1.33
C GLY A 95 -0.63 -11.00 -1.42
N LEU A 96 -1.01 -11.50 -0.24
CA LEU A 96 -2.15 -12.38 -0.05
C LEU A 96 -3.36 -11.57 0.41
N LEU A 97 -4.43 -11.59 -0.38
CA LEU A 97 -5.73 -11.02 -0.05
C LEU A 97 -6.38 -11.86 1.05
N LEU A 98 -6.69 -11.22 2.19
CA LEU A 98 -7.29 -11.89 3.35
C LEU A 98 -8.78 -11.56 3.46
N HIS A 99 -9.14 -10.29 3.27
CA HIS A 99 -10.51 -9.82 3.44
C HIS A 99 -10.78 -8.55 2.62
N VAL A 100 -12.03 -8.40 2.17
CA VAL A 100 -12.53 -7.19 1.53
C VAL A 100 -13.84 -6.76 2.20
N ILE A 101 -13.94 -5.49 2.57
CA ILE A 101 -15.13 -4.87 3.17
C ILE A 101 -15.54 -3.72 2.26
N LEU A 102 -16.82 -3.64 1.90
CA LEU A 102 -17.41 -2.47 1.24
C LEU A 102 -17.23 -1.26 2.17
N ASP A 103 -16.62 -0.19 1.65
CA ASP A 103 -16.49 1.08 2.36
C ASP A 103 -17.80 1.89 2.30
#